data_AF-A0A952I571-F1
#
_entry.id   AF-A0A952I571-F1
#
_cell.length_a   1.000
_cell.length_b   1.000
_cell.length_c   1.000
_cell.angle_alpha   90.00
_cell.angle_beta   90.00
_cell.angle_gamma   90.00
#
_symmetry.space_group_name_H-M   'P 1'
#
loop_
_entity.id
_entity.type
_entity.pdbx_description
1 polymer ?
#
loop_
_entity_poly.entity_id
_entity_poly.type
_entity_poly.pdbx_seq_one_letter_code
_entity_poly.pdbx_strand_id
1 'polypeptide(L)' 'AEAGIPAMVYYPFPLHLQKAYAQEGFPKGSFPVAEQLCKQVLSLPMHTEMMVEQREYIVGKVKEFFY' A
#
# COMPACT_ATOMS: atom_id res chain seq x y z
N ALA A 1 -4.10 9.57 -11.16
CA ALA A 1 -2.68 9.32 -11.41
C ALA A 1 -2.20 10.35 -12.42
N GLU A 2 -1.74 11.50 -11.96
CA GLU A 2 -1.31 12.60 -12.84
C GLU A 2 0.12 12.36 -13.37
N ALA A 3 0.97 11.70 -12.58
CA ALA A 3 2.35 11.38 -12.92
C ALA A 3 2.54 10.12 -13.79
N GLY A 4 1.46 9.39 -14.12
CA GLY A 4 1.54 8.17 -14.93
C GLY A 4 2.20 6.95 -14.26
N ILE A 5 2.43 6.99 -12.94
CA ILE A 5 3.04 5.88 -12.18
C ILE A 5 1.92 4.94 -11.67
N PRO A 6 1.93 3.66 -12.03
CA PRO A 6 0.98 2.70 -11.47
C PRO A 6 1.30 2.45 -9.99
N ALA A 7 0.29 2.44 -9.14
CA ALA A 7 0.44 2.15 -7.71
C ALA A 7 -0.78 1.37 -7.20
N MET A 8 -0.57 0.52 -6.20
CA MET A 8 -1.59 -0.37 -5.65
C MET A 8 -1.58 -0.32 -4.12
N VAL A 9 -2.69 -0.74 -3.50
CA VAL A 9 -2.78 -0.93 -2.04
C VAL A 9 -2.79 -2.43 -1.76
N TYR A 10 -1.72 -2.93 -1.14
CA TYR A 10 -1.61 -4.32 -0.69
C TYR A 10 -1.47 -4.37 0.84
N TYR A 11 -2.53 -4.61 1.61
CA TYR A 11 -3.94 -4.84 1.23
C TYR A 11 -4.85 -3.77 1.86
N PRO A 12 -6.02 -3.48 1.27
CA PRO A 12 -6.93 -2.44 1.77
C PRO A 12 -7.62 -2.81 3.08
N PHE A 13 -7.70 -4.10 3.43
CA PHE A 13 -8.32 -4.59 4.66
C PHE A 13 -7.49 -5.70 5.32
N PRO A 14 -7.31 -5.65 6.65
CA PRO A 14 -6.68 -6.73 7.39
C PRO A 14 -7.63 -7.94 7.46
N LEU A 15 -7.07 -9.15 7.57
CA LEU A 15 -7.83 -10.41 7.48
C LEU A 15 -9.00 -10.47 8.47
N HIS A 16 -8.81 -10.05 9.72
CA HIS A 16 -9.84 -10.13 10.76
C HIS A 16 -11.07 -9.26 10.51
N LEU A 17 -10.97 -8.26 9.62
CA LEU A 17 -12.10 -7.41 9.22
C LEU A 17 -12.75 -7.88 7.92
N GLN A 18 -12.21 -8.91 7.27
CA GLN A 18 -12.84 -9.48 6.07
C GLN A 18 -14.00 -10.38 6.46
N LYS A 19 -15.08 -10.35 5.66
CA LYS A 19 -16.31 -11.13 5.91
C LYS A 19 -16.05 -12.63 6.11
N ALA A 20 -15.04 -13.18 5.42
CA ALA A 20 -14.65 -14.58 5.53
C ALA A 20 -14.21 -14.99 6.95
N TYR A 21 -13.71 -14.05 7.76
CA TYR A 21 -13.19 -14.28 9.10
C TYR A 21 -14.10 -13.73 10.21
N ALA A 22 -15.34 -13.35 9.88
CA ALA A 22 -16.27 -12.76 10.86
C ALA A 22 -16.60 -13.71 12.04
N GLN A 23 -16.51 -15.03 11.82
CA GLN A 23 -16.77 -16.06 12.84
C GLN A 23 -15.68 -16.09 13.93
N GLU A 24 -14.46 -15.61 13.64
CA GLU A 24 -13.33 -15.61 14.59
C GLU A 24 -13.47 -14.53 15.68
N GLY A 25 -14.43 -13.61 15.52
CA GLY A 25 -14.86 -12.72 16.61
C GLY A 25 -13.89 -11.60 16.99
N PHE A 26 -12.88 -11.29 16.17
CA PHE A 26 -11.95 -10.19 16.43
C PHE A 26 -12.54 -8.84 15.98
N PRO A 27 -12.88 -7.92 16.90
CA PRO A 27 -13.35 -6.60 16.52
C PRO A 27 -12.22 -5.71 15.98
N LYS A 28 -12.61 -4.59 15.39
CA LYS A 28 -11.70 -3.49 15.09
C LYS A 28 -10.99 -3.04 16.38
N GLY A 29 -9.68 -2.83 16.30
CA GLY A 29 -8.80 -2.56 17.44
C GLY A 29 -8.03 -3.78 17.94
N SER A 30 -8.42 -5.00 17.56
CA SER A 30 -7.70 -6.22 17.96
C SER A 30 -6.29 -6.32 17.36
N PHE A 31 -6.08 -5.75 16.16
CA PHE A 31 -4.79 -5.76 15.47
C PHE A 31 -4.42 -4.35 14.99
N PRO A 32 -4.04 -3.44 15.91
CA PRO A 32 -3.90 -2.02 15.60
C PRO A 32 -2.83 -1.75 14.53
N VAL A 33 -1.72 -2.51 14.54
CA VAL A 33 -0.66 -2.39 13.53
C VAL A 33 -1.16 -2.79 12.15
N ALA A 34 -1.87 -3.92 12.04
CA ALA A 34 -2.41 -4.37 10.76
C ALA A 34 -3.45 -3.38 10.20
N GLU A 35 -4.34 -2.87 11.06
CA GLU A 35 -5.33 -1.86 10.68
C GLU A 35 -4.72 -0.53 10.25
N GLN A 36 -3.62 -0.11 10.91
CA GLN A 36 -2.89 1.09 10.52
C GLN A 36 -2.23 0.89 9.16
N LEU A 37 -1.52 -0.22 8.96
CA LEU A 37 -0.81 -0.50 7.71
C LEU A 37 -1.78 -0.50 6.52
N CYS A 38 -2.92 -1.19 6.61
CA CYS A 38 -3.92 -1.22 5.53
C CYS A 38 -4.42 0.17 5.09
N LYS A 39 -4.32 1.20 5.95
CA LYS A 39 -4.73 2.58 5.64
C LYS A 39 -3.61 3.45 5.07
N GLN A 40 -2.36 3.03 5.22
CA GLN A 40 -1.18 3.86 4.95
C GLN A 40 -0.26 3.26 3.87
N VAL A 41 -0.37 1.96 3.59
CA VAL A 41 0.49 1.31 2.62
C VAL A 41 0.20 1.77 1.20
N LEU A 42 1.28 2.04 0.47
CA LEU A 42 1.30 2.30 -0.96
C LEU A 42 2.37 1.40 -1.57
N SER A 43 1.98 0.61 -2.56
CA SER A 43 2.89 -0.29 -3.28
C SER A 43 3.26 0.35 -4.61
N LEU A 44 4.54 0.64 -4.77
CA LEU A 44 5.14 1.21 -5.97
C LEU A 44 5.65 0.10 -6.90
N PRO A 45 5.83 0.38 -8.20
CA PRO A 45 6.37 -0.59 -9.15
C PRO A 45 7.75 -1.09 -8.70
N MET A 46 7.96 -2.39 -8.80
CA MET A 46 9.24 -3.04 -8.51
C MET A 46 9.32 -4.36 -9.30
N HIS A 47 10.34 -4.51 -10.15
CA HIS A 47 10.62 -5.73 -10.90
C HIS A 47 12.08 -5.73 -11.37
N THR A 48 12.60 -6.89 -11.76
CA THR A 48 14.02 -7.08 -12.15
C THR A 48 14.41 -6.35 -13.43
N GLU A 49 13.44 -6.05 -14.29
CA GLU A 49 13.64 -5.38 -15.58
C GLU A 49 13.43 -3.86 -15.51
N MET A 50 13.37 -3.28 -14.30
CA MET A 50 13.15 -1.86 -14.09
C MET A 50 14.40 -1.06 -14.45
N MET A 51 14.25 -0.07 -15.33
CA MET A 51 15.31 0.84 -15.71
C MET A 51 15.61 1.85 -14.60
N VAL A 52 16.86 2.30 -14.50
CA VAL A 52 17.30 3.26 -13.48
C VAL A 52 16.54 4.57 -13.59
N GLU A 53 16.29 5.04 -14.81
CA GLU A 53 15.57 6.28 -15.12
C GLU A 53 14.10 6.22 -14.64
N GLN A 54 13.45 5.06 -14.80
CA GLN A 54 12.09 4.85 -14.28
C GLN A 54 12.07 4.92 -12.76
N ARG A 55 13.03 4.27 -12.10
CA ARG A 55 13.16 4.30 -10.64
C ARG A 55 13.40 5.73 -10.15
N GLU A 56 14.29 6.48 -10.78
CA GLU A 56 14.59 7.86 -10.40
C GLU A 56 13.39 8.79 -10.61
N TYR A 57 12.65 8.62 -11.70
CA TYR A 57 11.39 9.35 -11.93
C TYR A 57 10.37 9.08 -10.81
N ILE A 58 10.17 7.82 -10.43
CA ILE A 58 9.26 7.44 -9.35
C ILE A 58 9.71 8.06 -8.02
N VAL A 59 10.99 7.93 -7.67
CA VAL A 59 11.54 8.51 -6.43
C VAL A 59 11.38 10.03 -6.42
N GLY A 60 11.66 10.70 -7.54
CA GLY A 60 11.49 12.15 -7.69
C GLY A 60 10.04 12.58 -7.45
N LYS A 61 9.08 11.89 -8.07
CA LYS A 61 7.65 12.18 -7.89
C LYS A 61 7.13 11.91 -6.48
N VAL A 62 7.64 10.87 -5.82
CA VAL A 62 7.30 10.61 -4.42
C VAL A 62 7.86 11.72 -3.52
N LYS A 63 9.10 12.17 -3.76
CA LYS A 63 9.66 13.30 -3.00
C LYS A 63 8.87 14.60 -3.22
N GLU A 64 8.55 14.95 -4.46
CA GLU A 64 7.73 16.12 -4.81
C GLU A 64 6.33 16.11 -4.16
N PHE A 65 5.76 14.93 -3.91
CA PHE A 65 4.49 14.83 -3.19
C PHE A 65 4.61 15.20 -1.69
N PHE A 66 5.77 14.96 -1.09
CA PHE A 66 5.99 15.17 0.35
C PHE A 66 6.68 16.50 0.70
N TYR A 67 7.41 17.10 -0.24
CA TYR A 67 8.19 18.34 -0.06
C TYR A 67 7.75 19.41 -1.04
#